data_AF-A0A959EQ69-F1
#
_entry.id   AF-A0A959EQ69-F1
#
_cell.length_a   1.000
_cell.length_b   1.000
_cell.length_c   1.000
_cell.angle_alpha   90.00
_cell.angle_beta   90.00
_cell.angle_gamma   90.00
#
_symmetry.space_group_name_H-M   'P 1'
#
loop_
_entity.id
_entity.type
_entity.pdbx_description
1 polymer ?
#
loop_
_entity_poly.entity_id
_entity_poly.type
_entity_poly.pdbx_seq_one_letter_code
_entity_poly.pdbx_strand_id
1 'polypeptide(L)'
;MRRIFWCVLLLSVALGLRAQTDIPILSQLELERAPAGQVSKYWVNLLSGSQSLPILVPVLVAKGVEDGPVVGLTAAIHGNELNGIPIIQEVFRQIDPASLKGTVVGVPGLNAVSLQLD
;
A
#
# COMPACT_ATOMS: atom_id res chain seq x y z
N MET A 1 23.70 -34.31 20.21
CA MET A 1 22.48 -33.50 20.42
C MET A 1 22.67 -31.98 20.30
N ARG A 2 23.85 -31.40 20.58
CA ARG A 2 24.07 -29.93 20.48
C ARG A 2 24.08 -29.34 19.05
N ARG A 3 24.36 -30.13 18.00
CA ARG A 3 24.45 -29.62 16.61
C ARG A 3 23.09 -29.29 15.96
N ILE A 4 22.03 -30.00 16.33
CA ILE A 4 20.67 -29.76 15.82
C ILE A 4 20.10 -28.45 16.39
N PHE A 5 20.46 -28.10 17.63
CA PHE A 5 20.00 -26.89 18.29
C PHE A 5 20.50 -25.61 17.58
N TRP A 6 21.73 -25.61 17.05
CA TRP A 6 22.27 -24.49 16.28
C TRP A 6 21.65 -24.35 14.88
N CYS A 7 21.34 -25.47 14.21
CA CYS A 7 20.65 -25.41 12.92
C CYS A 7 19.22 -24.88 13.05
N VAL A 8 18.48 -25.23 14.11
CA VAL A 8 17.13 -24.73 14.35
C VAL A 8 17.16 -23.25 14.75
N LEU A 9 18.15 -22.81 15.54
CA LEU A 9 18.31 -21.39 15.92
C LEU A 9 18.74 -20.49 14.76
N LEU A 10 19.58 -20.98 13.84
CA LEU A 10 19.95 -20.25 12.63
C LEU A 10 18.78 -20.16 11.63
N LEU A 11 17.97 -21.22 11.53
CA LEU A 11 16.79 -21.25 10.67
C LEU A 11 15.67 -20.33 11.19
N SER A 12 15.51 -20.19 12.51
CA SER A 12 14.52 -19.27 13.10
C SER A 12 14.93 -17.80 13.00
N VAL A 13 16.22 -17.47 13.06
CA VAL A 13 16.72 -16.11 12.77
C VAL A 13 16.56 -15.75 11.29
N ALA A 14 16.77 -16.70 10.39
CA ALA A 14 16.57 -16.50 8.95
C ALA A 14 15.08 -16.28 8.58
N LEU A 15 14.13 -16.92 9.27
CA LEU A 15 12.70 -16.65 9.10
C LEU A 15 12.21 -15.39 9.81
N GLY A 16 12.91 -14.93 10.86
CA GLY A 16 12.62 -13.70 11.59
C GLY A 16 12.99 -12.42 10.84
N LEU A 17 13.84 -12.52 9.82
CA LEU A 17 14.11 -11.47 8.82
C LEU A 17 12.98 -11.40 7.78
N ARG A 18 11.71 -11.38 8.22
CA ARG A 18 10.65 -10.88 7.35
C ARG A 18 10.87 -9.39 7.21
N ALA A 19 11.41 -9.02 6.04
CA ALA A 19 11.75 -7.69 5.58
C ALA A 19 10.90 -6.60 6.23
N GLN A 20 11.56 -5.69 6.96
CA GLN A 20 11.07 -4.32 7.08
C GLN A 20 10.84 -3.84 5.65
N THR A 21 9.59 -3.88 5.18
CA THR A 21 9.28 -3.53 3.80
C THR A 21 9.12 -2.02 3.78
N ASP A 22 10.18 -1.31 3.38
CA ASP A 22 10.06 0.13 3.14
C ASP A 22 8.98 0.34 2.06
N ILE A 23 7.94 1.09 2.39
CA ILE A 23 6.87 1.41 1.45
C ILE A 23 7.45 2.43 0.44
N PRO A 24 7.51 2.10 -0.86
CA PRO A 24 8.11 2.98 -1.86
C PRO A 24 7.40 4.33 -1.94
N ILE A 25 8.20 5.41 -2.01
CA ILE A 25 7.73 6.76 -2.31
C ILE A 25 7.88 7.02 -3.81
N LEU A 26 6.78 7.33 -4.47
CA LEU A 26 6.71 7.61 -5.89
C LEU A 26 6.37 9.09 -6.12
N SER A 27 7.01 9.72 -7.10
CA SER A 27 6.56 11.03 -7.62
C SER A 27 5.30 10.89 -8.49
N GLN A 28 5.14 9.74 -9.15
CA GLN A 28 4.01 9.44 -10.02
C GLN A 28 3.69 7.94 -9.95
N LEU A 29 2.40 7.62 -9.91
CA LEU A 29 1.92 6.25 -9.96
C LEU A 29 1.75 5.79 -11.40
N GLU A 30 2.41 4.68 -11.77
CA GLU A 30 2.26 3.99 -13.04
C GLU A 30 1.74 2.57 -12.76
N LEU A 31 0.49 2.29 -13.13
CA LEU A 31 -0.20 1.03 -12.77
C LEU A 31 0.40 -0.18 -13.50
N GLU A 32 1.02 0.05 -14.64
CA GLU A 32 1.72 -0.94 -15.46
C GLU A 32 2.89 -1.55 -14.69
N ARG A 33 3.58 -0.74 -13.86
CA ARG A 33 4.72 -1.16 -13.05
C ARG A 33 4.33 -1.86 -11.75
N ALA A 34 3.06 -1.78 -11.35
CA ALA A 34 2.59 -2.52 -10.19
C ALA A 34 2.62 -4.04 -10.49
N PRO A 35 3.12 -4.87 -9.56
CA PRO A 35 3.15 -6.32 -9.71
C PRO A 35 1.73 -6.90 -9.73
N ALA A 36 1.48 -7.81 -10.68
CA ALA A 36 0.22 -8.53 -10.79
C ALA A 36 0.09 -9.62 -9.71
N GLY A 37 -1.14 -9.97 -9.35
CA GLY A 37 -1.43 -11.03 -8.39
C GLY A 37 -1.12 -10.67 -6.93
N GLN A 38 -1.01 -9.38 -6.60
CA GLN A 38 -0.81 -8.93 -5.22
C GLN A 38 -1.43 -7.56 -4.92
N VAL A 39 -1.51 -7.25 -3.63
CA VAL A 39 -1.78 -5.90 -3.13
C VAL A 39 -0.45 -5.21 -2.83
N SER A 40 -0.24 -4.06 -3.45
CA SER A 40 0.95 -3.22 -3.26
C SER A 40 0.58 -1.92 -2.55
N LYS A 41 1.52 -1.40 -1.75
CA LYS A 41 1.36 -0.16 -1.00
C LYS A 41 2.41 0.83 -1.48
N TYR A 42 2.00 2.09 -1.64
CA TYR A 42 2.85 3.17 -2.09
C TYR A 42 2.55 4.43 -1.27
N TRP A 43 3.56 5.27 -1.13
CA TRP A 43 3.38 6.68 -0.85
C TRP A 43 3.52 7.45 -2.16
N VAL A 44 2.56 8.31 -2.49
CA VAL A 44 2.70 9.20 -3.64
C VAL A 44 2.96 10.61 -3.12
N ASN A 45 4.08 11.20 -3.55
CA ASN A 45 4.43 12.56 -3.19
C ASN A 45 3.75 13.55 -4.14
N LEU A 46 2.81 14.34 -3.62
CA LEU A 46 2.03 15.30 -4.40
C LEU A 46 2.76 16.63 -4.63
N LEU A 47 3.75 16.97 -3.79
CA LEU A 47 4.50 18.22 -3.91
C LEU A 47 5.99 17.95 -4.03
N SER A 48 6.60 18.45 -5.10
CA SER A 48 8.04 18.41 -5.33
C SER A 48 8.55 19.85 -5.51
N GLY A 49 9.18 20.37 -4.46
CA GLY A 49 9.80 21.70 -4.46
C GLY A 49 11.03 21.69 -3.55
N SER A 50 12.06 22.46 -3.88
CA SER A 50 13.38 22.41 -3.21
C SER A 50 13.34 22.77 -1.72
N GLN A 51 12.29 23.44 -1.26
CA GLN A 51 12.16 23.95 0.11
C GLN A 51 10.87 23.49 0.82
N SER A 52 10.06 22.64 0.17
CA SER A 52 8.75 22.20 0.70
C SER A 52 8.88 20.82 1.35
N LEU A 53 8.24 20.62 2.51
CA LEU A 53 8.07 19.28 3.06
C LEU A 53 7.21 18.44 2.11
N PRO A 54 7.55 17.16 1.87
CA PRO A 54 6.78 16.31 0.98
C PRO A 54 5.38 16.06 1.56
N ILE A 55 4.37 16.17 0.70
CA ILE A 55 3.00 15.75 1.03
C ILE A 55 2.81 14.35 0.48
N LEU A 56 2.84 13.37 1.37
CA LEU A 56 2.71 11.96 1.02
C LEU A 56 1.26 11.51 1.19
N VAL A 57 0.71 10.94 0.12
CA VAL A 57 -0.63 10.36 0.11
C VAL A 57 -0.52 8.83 0.03
N PRO A 58 -1.22 8.08 0.91
CA PRO A 58 -1.16 6.62 0.88
C PRO A 58 -1.97 6.10 -0.30
N VAL A 59 -1.36 5.21 -1.09
CA VAL A 59 -2.02 4.55 -2.21
C VAL A 59 -1.88 3.04 -2.08
N LEU A 60 -3.01 2.34 -2.22
CA LEU A 60 -3.11 0.90 -2.29
C LEU A 60 -3.43 0.50 -3.73
N VAL A 61 -2.77 -0.51 -4.27
CA VAL A 61 -3.04 -1.05 -5.61
C VAL A 61 -3.20 -2.54 -5.51
N ALA A 62 -4.39 -3.05 -5.81
CA ALA A 62 -4.65 -4.46 -5.98
C ALA A 62 -4.74 -4.74 -7.47
N LYS A 63 -3.75 -5.45 -8.01
CA LYS A 63 -3.68 -5.76 -9.45
C LYS A 63 -3.92 -7.24 -9.66
N GLY A 64 -4.94 -7.56 -10.44
CA GLY A 64 -5.27 -8.91 -10.86
C GLY A 64 -4.19 -9.52 -11.75
N VAL A 65 -4.24 -10.84 -11.91
CA VAL A 65 -3.38 -11.56 -12.88
C VAL A 65 -3.91 -11.46 -14.32
N GLU A 66 -5.22 -11.25 -14.47
CA GLU A 66 -5.87 -11.02 -15.74
C GLU A 66 -6.14 -9.53 -15.95
N ASP A 67 -5.97 -9.07 -17.20
CA ASP A 67 -6.32 -7.71 -17.59
C ASP A 67 -7.84 -7.46 -17.44
N GLY A 68 -8.20 -6.19 -17.21
CA GLY A 68 -9.58 -5.80 -16.94
C GLY A 68 -9.70 -4.31 -16.59
N PRO A 69 -10.88 -3.88 -16.14
CA PRO A 69 -11.12 -2.47 -15.82
C PRO A 69 -10.29 -1.99 -14.63
N VAL A 70 -10.09 -0.67 -14.56
CA VAL A 70 -9.47 0.00 -13.42
C VAL A 70 -10.55 0.74 -12.62
N VAL A 71 -10.62 0.49 -11.31
CA VAL A 71 -11.56 1.15 -10.39
C VAL A 71 -10.80 1.93 -9.33
N GLY A 72 -11.19 3.17 -9.10
CA GLY A 72 -10.64 4.05 -8.05
C GLY A 72 -11.57 4.18 -6.85
N LEU A 73 -11.02 4.08 -5.64
CA LEU A 73 -11.69 4.34 -4.36
C LEU A 73 -10.93 5.44 -3.62
N THR A 74 -11.64 6.48 -3.17
CA THR A 74 -11.04 7.62 -2.46
C THR A 74 -11.82 7.93 -1.19
N ALA A 75 -11.13 8.36 -0.13
CA ALA A 75 -11.75 8.85 1.10
C ALA A 75 -10.96 10.02 1.69
N ALA A 76 -11.56 10.67 2.70
CA ALA A 76 -11.03 11.84 3.38
C ALA A 76 -10.60 12.95 2.41
N ILE A 77 -11.56 13.36 1.56
CA ILE A 77 -11.43 14.57 0.74
C ILE A 77 -11.47 15.79 1.67
N HIS A 78 -12.39 15.77 2.63
CA HIS A 78 -12.40 16.62 3.81
C HIS A 78 -11.80 15.86 5.01
N GLY A 79 -11.09 16.56 5.91
CA GLY A 79 -10.36 15.94 7.02
C GLY A 79 -11.24 15.29 8.08
N ASN A 80 -12.49 15.74 8.23
CA ASN A 80 -13.44 15.17 9.18
C ASN A 80 -14.28 13.99 8.61
N GLU A 81 -14.11 13.60 7.35
CA GLU A 81 -14.85 12.50 6.70
C GLU A 81 -14.12 11.15 6.85
N LEU A 82 -13.89 10.74 8.09
CA LEU A 82 -12.96 9.64 8.42
C LEU A 82 -13.50 8.25 8.09
N ASN A 83 -14.82 8.06 7.99
CA ASN A 83 -15.44 6.75 7.84
C ASN A 83 -14.99 5.99 6.59
N GLY A 84 -14.63 6.68 5.51
CA GLY A 84 -14.16 6.05 4.27
C GLY A 84 -12.77 5.41 4.38
N ILE A 85 -11.92 5.90 5.30
CA ILE A 85 -10.56 5.37 5.53
C ILE A 85 -10.60 3.87 5.89
N PRO A 86 -11.28 3.44 6.97
CA PRO A 86 -11.32 2.03 7.35
C PRO A 86 -12.10 1.17 6.34
N ILE A 87 -13.07 1.74 5.63
CA ILE A 87 -13.81 1.01 4.58
C ILE A 87 -12.89 0.63 3.43
N ILE A 88 -12.09 1.58 2.91
CA ILE A 88 -11.12 1.29 1.84
C ILE A 88 -10.09 0.27 2.33
N GLN A 89 -9.58 0.42 3.55
CA GLN A 89 -8.62 -0.54 4.12
C GLN A 89 -9.23 -1.94 4.23
N GLU A 90 -10.50 -2.07 4.63
CA GLU A 90 -11.20 -3.35 4.72
C GLU A 90 -11.43 -3.98 3.35
N VAL A 91 -11.87 -3.20 2.36
CA VAL A 91 -12.00 -3.67 0.97
C VAL A 91 -10.67 -4.27 0.50
N PHE A 92 -9.56 -3.59 0.72
CA PHE A 92 -8.23 -4.09 0.33
C PHE A 92 -7.75 -5.30 1.14
N ARG A 93 -8.25 -5.53 2.36
CA ARG A 93 -8.00 -6.78 3.11
C ARG A 93 -8.75 -7.97 2.54
N GLN A 94 -9.91 -7.74 1.92
CA GLN A 94 -10.78 -8.80 1.40
C GLN A 94 -10.53 -9.12 -0.07
N ILE A 95 -9.88 -8.23 -0.83
CA ILE A 95 -9.52 -8.51 -2.23
C ILE A 95 -8.51 -9.66 -2.27
N ASP A 96 -8.85 -10.71 -3.00
CA ASP A 96 -7.92 -11.74 -3.47
C ASP A 96 -7.42 -11.37 -4.88
N PRO A 97 -6.15 -10.92 -5.03
CA PRO A 97 -5.62 -10.52 -6.33
C PRO A 97 -5.47 -11.68 -7.32
N ALA A 98 -5.46 -12.94 -6.87
CA ALA A 98 -5.37 -14.09 -7.75
C ALA A 98 -6.68 -14.34 -8.53
N SER A 99 -7.82 -13.92 -7.97
CA SER A 99 -9.14 -14.02 -8.61
C SER A 99 -9.65 -12.70 -9.20
N LEU A 100 -8.94 -11.59 -8.97
CA LEU A 100 -9.27 -10.27 -9.52
C LEU A 100 -8.93 -10.19 -11.03
N LYS A 101 -9.83 -9.58 -11.81
CA LYS A 101 -9.59 -9.17 -13.21
C LYS A 101 -9.55 -7.65 -13.31
N GLY A 102 -8.42 -7.09 -13.74
CA GLY A 102 -8.20 -5.64 -13.75
C GLY A 102 -7.49 -5.14 -12.49
N THR A 103 -7.73 -3.89 -12.11
CA THR A 103 -7.00 -3.22 -11.01
C THR A 103 -7.94 -2.38 -10.14
N VAL A 104 -7.74 -2.44 -8.82
CA VAL A 104 -8.38 -1.54 -7.86
C VAL A 104 -7.31 -0.64 -7.25
N VAL A 105 -7.55 0.67 -7.29
CA VAL A 105 -6.68 1.69 -6.70
C VAL A 105 -7.41 2.34 -5.53
N GLY A 106 -6.81 2.36 -4.35
CA GLY A 106 -7.40 2.90 -3.13
C GLY A 106 -6.55 4.02 -2.56
N VAL A 107 -7.18 5.17 -2.30
CA VAL A 107 -6.56 6.34 -1.68
C VAL A 107 -7.34 6.68 -0.40
N PRO A 108 -7.03 6.02 0.74
CA PRO A 108 -7.82 6.17 1.95
C PRO A 108 -7.74 7.57 2.57
N GLY A 109 -6.60 8.26 2.45
CA GLY A 109 -6.40 9.60 2.99
C GLY A 109 -5.97 10.57 1.90
N LEU A 110 -6.90 10.97 1.02
CA LEU A 110 -6.57 11.78 -0.16
C LEU A 110 -6.00 13.15 0.23
N ASN A 111 -6.66 13.85 1.15
CA ASN A 111 -6.25 15.17 1.61
C ASN A 111 -5.45 15.05 2.91
N ALA A 112 -4.18 14.68 2.78
CA ALA A 112 -3.27 14.52 3.92
C ALA A 112 -3.13 15.79 4.77
N VAL A 113 -3.34 16.98 4.19
CA VAL A 113 -3.24 18.26 4.90
C VAL A 113 -4.46 18.48 5.80
N SER A 114 -5.68 18.35 5.26
CA SER A 114 -6.91 18.56 6.06
C SER A 114 -7.01 17.54 7.21
N LEU A 115 -6.59 16.30 6.98
CA LEU A 115 -6.57 15.25 8.00
C LEU A 115 -5.68 15.57 9.21
N GLN A 116 -4.71 16.47 9.08
CA GLN A 116 -3.80 16.85 10.16
C GLN A 116 -4.28 18.09 10.92
N LEU A 117 -5.31 18.77 10.42
CA LEU A 117 -5.76 20.07 10.93
C LEU A 117 -7.11 20.01 11.66
N ASP A 118 -7.83 18.89 11.55
CA ASP A 118 -9.13 18.62 12.20
C ASP A 118 -8.97 17.67 13.41
#